data_AF-A0AAF0J858-F1
#
_entry.id   AF-A0AAF0J858-F1
#
_cell.length_a   1.000
_cell.length_b   1.000
_cell.length_c   1.000
_cell.angle_alpha   90.00
_cell.angle_beta   90.00
_cell.angle_gamma   90.00
#
_symmetry.space_group_name_H-M   'P 1'
#
loop_
_entity.id
_entity.type
_entity.pdbx_description
1 polymer ?
#
loop_
_entity_poly.entity_id
_entity_poly.type
_entity_poly.pdbx_seq_one_letter_code
_entity_poly.pdbx_strand_id
1 'polypeptide(L)' 'MYQRFRWTPKNAPVLLFWGIGVPSLIYMGISSTNYLWDFTGKNKDESLRRVAPETESA' A
#
# COMPACT_ATOMS: atom_id res chain seq x y z
N MET A 1 23.09 18.40 -15.92
CA MET A 1 22.44 17.10 -15.58
C MET A 1 21.06 16.94 -16.24
N TYR A 2 20.20 17.97 -16.30
CA TYR A 2 18.90 17.91 -17.03
C TYR A 2 18.99 18.01 -18.56
N GLN A 3 20.06 18.59 -19.11
CA GLN A 3 20.22 18.82 -20.56
C GLN A 3 20.24 17.55 -21.44
N ARG A 4 20.33 16.35 -20.85
CA ARG A 4 20.35 15.08 -21.58
C ARG A 4 19.10 14.23 -21.36
N PHE A 5 18.20 14.64 -20.47
CA PHE A 5 17.01 13.87 -20.20
C PHE A 5 16.02 14.01 -21.36
N ARG A 6 15.59 12.87 -21.91
CA ARG A 6 14.59 12.82 -22.99
C ARG A 6 13.51 11.83 -22.60
N TRP A 7 12.27 12.28 -22.64
CA TRP A 7 11.10 11.42 -22.58
C TRP A 7 11.05 10.58 -23.86
N THR A 8 11.43 9.32 -23.75
CA THR A 8 11.33 8.36 -24.85
C THR A 8 10.31 7.29 -24.49
N PRO A 9 9.65 6.65 -25.47
CA PRO A 9 8.71 5.55 -25.19
C PRO A 9 9.34 4.38 -24.42
N LYS A 10 10.68 4.25 -24.45
CA LYS A 10 11.42 3.25 -23.68
C LYS A 10 11.60 3.64 -22.21
N ASN A 11 11.90 4.92 -21.93
CA ASN A 11 12.27 5.35 -20.58
C ASN A 11 11.08 5.95 -19.81
N ALA A 12 10.10 6.54 -20.52
CA ALA A 12 8.94 7.18 -19.91
C ALA A 12 8.10 6.21 -19.06
N PRO A 13 7.76 4.98 -19.53
CA PRO A 13 6.98 4.06 -18.73
C PRO A 13 7.70 3.64 -17.45
N VAL A 14 9.02 3.41 -17.52
CA VAL A 14 9.83 3.02 -16.36
C VAL A 14 9.84 4.13 -15.31
N LEU A 15 10.02 5.38 -15.73
CA LEU A 15 10.04 6.53 -14.82
C LEU A 15 8.67 6.82 -14.22
N LEU A 16 7.59 6.67 -14.99
CA LEU A 16 6.24 6.82 -14.47
C LEU A 16 5.89 5.68 -13.50
N PHE A 17 6.28 4.44 -13.82
CA PHE A 17 6.06 3.29 -12.95
C PHE A 17 6.79 3.47 -11.62
N TRP A 18 8.08 3.80 -11.63
CA TRP A 18 8.85 3.95 -10.40
C TRP A 18 8.57 5.26 -9.66
N GLY A 19 8.32 6.35 -10.36
CA GLY A 19 8.10 7.67 -9.77
C GLY A 19 6.67 7.90 -9.29
N ILE A 20 5.68 7.23 -9.88
CA ILE A 20 4.27 7.41 -9.55
C ILE A 20 3.64 6.07 -9.15
N GLY A 21 3.74 5.07 -10.03
CA GLY A 21 3.07 3.78 -9.82
C GLY A 21 3.43 3.13 -8.48
N VAL A 22 4.73 2.94 -8.21
CA VAL A 22 5.22 2.29 -6.99
C VAL A 22 4.83 3.10 -5.73
N PRO A 23 5.10 4.41 -5.61
CA PRO A 23 4.65 5.19 -4.46
C PRO A 23 3.13 5.18 -4.26
N SER A 24 2.34 5.27 -5.33
CA SER A 24 0.87 5.22 -5.24
C SER A 24 0.38 3.86 -4.72
N LEU A 25 0.91 2.76 -5.24
CA LEU A 25 0.54 1.42 -4.77
C LEU A 25 0.94 1.19 -3.31
N ILE A 26 2.13 1.64 -2.91
CA ILE A 26 2.59 1.57 -1.52
C ILE A 26 1.67 2.37 -0.61
N TYR A 27 1.35 3.61 -0.99
CA TYR A 27 0.44 4.46 -0.23
C TYR A 27 -0.93 3.82 -0.06
N MET A 28 -1.50 3.26 -1.13
CA MET A 28 -2.78 2.55 -1.06
C MET A 28 -2.73 1.32 -0.14
N GLY A 29 -1.68 0.49 -0.26
CA GLY A 29 -1.51 -0.67 0.60
C GLY A 29 -1.39 -0.30 2.09
N ILE A 30 -0.53 0.67 2.40
CA ILE A 30 -0.34 1.13 3.79
C ILE A 30 -1.60 1.82 4.33
N SER A 31 -2.20 2.74 3.57
CA SER A 31 -3.39 3.46 4.02
C SER A 31 -4.58 2.53 4.30
N SER A 32 -4.72 1.45 3.52
CA SER A 32 -5.74 0.44 3.76
C SER A 32 -5.51 -0.37 5.05
N THR A 33 -4.27 -0.50 5.51
CA THR A 33 -3.90 -1.35 6.66
C THR A 33 -3.64 -0.58 7.95
N ASN A 34 -3.41 0.73 7.87
CA ASN A 34 -2.92 1.55 8.99
C ASN A 34 -3.82 1.50 10.24
N TYR A 35 -5.13 1.30 10.04
CA TYR A 35 -6.11 1.22 11.14
C TYR A 35 -6.78 -0.14 11.25
N LEU A 36 -6.36 -1.13 10.45
CA LEU A 36 -6.94 -2.47 10.50
C LEU A 36 -6.45 -3.28 11.69
N TRP A 37 -5.25 -3.01 12.17
CA TRP A 37 -4.59 -3.85 13.16
C TRP A 37 -4.48 -3.15 14.53
N ASP A 38 -4.66 -3.93 15.59
CA ASP A 38 -4.36 -3.56 16.97
C ASP A 38 -3.66 -4.72 17.66
N PHE A 39 -2.42 -4.48 18.07
CA PHE A 39 -1.54 -5.46 18.71
C PHE A 39 -1.46 -5.26 20.22
N THR A 40 -2.08 -4.22 20.76
CA THR A 40 -1.90 -3.80 22.15
C THR A 40 -2.57 -4.80 23.10
N GLY A 41 -1.78 -5.46 23.93
CA GLY A 41 -2.29 -6.40 24.95
C GLY A 41 -2.89 -7.70 24.40
N LYS A 42 -2.60 -8.05 23.13
CA LYS A 42 -3.14 -9.25 22.48
C LYS A 42 -2.33 -10.51 22.79
N ASN A 43 -3.02 -11.61 23.05
CA ASN A 43 -2.42 -12.95 23.19
C ASN A 43 -2.29 -13.65 21.82
N LYS A 44 -1.54 -14.77 21.78
CA LYS A 44 -1.18 -15.48 20.53
C LYS A 44 -2.37 -15.94 19.68
N ASP A 45 -3.49 -16.26 20.33
CA ASP A 45 -4.69 -16.80 19.67
C ASP A 45 -5.79 -15.73 19.47
N GLU A 46 -5.50 -14.47 19.79
CA GLU A 46 -6.47 -13.38 19.69
C GLU A 46 -6.39 -12.66 18.35
N SER A 47 -7.55 -12.30 17.80
CA SER A 47 -7.62 -11.51 16.57
C SER A 47 -6.94 -10.15 16.76
N LEU A 48 -6.02 -9.86 15.84
CA LEU A 48 -5.33 -8.59 15.70
C LEU A 48 -6.15 -7.56 14.93
N ARG A 49 -7.30 -7.95 14.36
CA ARG A 49 -8.14 -7.04 13.58
C ARG A 49 -8.90 -6.12 14.54
N ARG A 50 -8.79 -4.82 14.34
CA ARG A 50 -9.42 -3.78 15.18
C ARG A 50 -10.95 -3.86 15.14
N VAL A 51 -11.51 -4.16 13.97
CA VAL A 51 -12.95 -4.33 13.75
C VAL A 51 -13.20 -5.81 13.49
N ALA A 52 -14.11 -6.41 14.26
CA ALA A 52 -14.54 -7.78 14.03
C ALA A 52 -15.20 -7.88 12.64
N PRO A 53 -14.91 -8.93 11.84
CA PRO A 53 -15.61 -9.14 10.58
C PRO A 53 -17.09 -9.31 10.88
N GLU A 54 -17.95 -8.64 10.11
CA GLU A 54 -19.39 -8.81 10.21
C GLU A 54 -19.74 -10.27 9.89
N THR A 55 -20.26 -10.97 10.89
CA THR A 55 -20.70 -12.35 10.78
C THR A 55 -21.78 -12.38 9.73
N GLU A 56 -21.53 -13.06 8.61
CA GLU A 56 -22.53 -13.34 7.61
C GLU A 56 -23.63 -14.14 8.32
N SER A 57 -24.74 -13.47 8.62
CA SER A 57 -25.94 -14.10 9.19
C SER A 57 -26.45 -15.12 8.20
N ALA A 58 -26.20 -16.40 8.50
CA ALA A 58 -26.66 -17.55 7.71
C ALA A 58 -28.18 -17.64 7.61
#